data_AF-A0A7K5GZ75-F1
#
_entry.id   AF-A0A7K5GZ75-F1
#
_cell.length_a   1.000
_cell.length_b   1.000
_cell.length_c   1.000
_cell.angle_alpha   90.00
_cell.angle_beta   90.00
_cell.angle_gamma   90.00
#
_symmetry.space_group_name_H-M   'P 1'
#
loop_
_entity.id
_entity.type
_entity.pdbx_description
1 polymer ?
#
loop_
_entity_poly.entity_id
_entity_poly.type
_entity_poly.pdbx_seq_one_letter_code
_entity_poly.pdbx_strand_id
1 'polypeptide(L)'
;MQLGLFVVVVFLSSMDLTGSSKVVKGKRQRRISTELSQGCARGCDLCSEFNGCLRCSPKLFILLERNDIRQIGICLPSCPLGYFGLRNTDMNKCIKCKIENCESCFSRNFCTKCKEGLYLHKGRCYVTCPEGYSAANGTMECSSPGK
;
A
#
# COMPACT_ATOMS: atom_id res chain seq x y z
N MET A 1 -11.97 71.81 29.26
CA MET A 1 -13.41 71.56 29.15
C MET A 1 -13.67 71.20 27.69
N GLN A 2 -14.00 70.00 27.24
CA GLN A 2 -14.89 68.97 27.79
C GLN A 2 -14.59 67.72 26.92
N LEU A 3 -13.68 66.84 27.33
CA LEU A 3 -13.99 65.49 27.84
C LEU A 3 -15.42 65.02 27.53
N GLY A 4 -15.55 64.11 26.56
CA GLY A 4 -16.77 63.31 26.40
C GLY A 4 -17.18 63.05 24.97
N LEU A 5 -16.37 62.32 24.19
CA LEU A 5 -16.86 61.62 22.98
C LEU A 5 -15.93 60.50 22.46
N PHE A 6 -15.12 59.91 23.34
CA PHE A 6 -14.32 58.71 23.04
C PHE A 6 -14.48 57.66 24.16
N VAL A 7 -15.74 57.32 24.51
CA VAL A 7 -16.06 56.27 25.50
C VAL A 7 -17.08 55.28 24.95
N VAL A 8 -16.86 54.78 23.73
CA VAL A 8 -17.60 53.62 23.18
C VAL A 8 -16.65 52.48 22.79
N VAL A 9 -15.36 52.62 23.08
CA VAL A 9 -14.40 51.52 22.95
C VAL A 9 -13.73 51.40 24.31
N VAL A 10 -13.67 50.20 24.87
CA VAL A 10 -13.17 49.84 26.22
C VAL A 10 -14.22 49.83 27.35
N PHE A 11 -15.33 49.14 27.12
CA PHE A 11 -15.94 48.26 28.14
C PHE A 11 -15.79 46.84 27.54
N LEU A 12 -14.89 45.96 27.96
CA LEU A 12 -14.83 45.30 29.26
C LEU A 12 -13.46 44.61 29.43
N SER A 13 -12.66 45.12 30.37
CA SER A 13 -11.47 44.51 30.99
C SER A 13 -11.35 45.29 32.31
N SER A 14 -11.32 44.75 33.51
CA SER A 14 -10.86 43.47 34.02
C SER A 14 -11.42 43.33 35.44
N MET A 15 -11.67 42.11 35.95
CA MET A 15 -11.55 41.84 37.39
C MET A 15 -11.06 40.41 37.61
N ASP A 16 -9.94 40.35 38.31
CA ASP A 16 -9.17 39.18 38.69
C ASP A 16 -9.73 38.45 39.93
N LEU A 17 -9.42 37.14 39.97
CA LEU A 17 -8.95 36.37 41.13
C LEU A 17 -9.81 36.25 42.40
N THR A 18 -10.42 35.07 42.62
CA THR A 18 -10.37 34.35 43.90
C THR A 18 -10.44 32.84 43.66
N GLY A 19 -9.49 32.07 44.22
CA GLY A 19 -9.44 30.63 44.11
C GLY A 19 -10.16 29.90 45.23
N SER A 20 -10.53 28.63 44.99
CA SER A 20 -10.34 27.55 45.97
C SER A 20 -10.61 26.18 45.34
N SER A 21 -9.70 25.25 45.63
CA SER A 21 -9.62 23.85 45.23
C SER A 21 -10.93 23.05 45.37
N LYS A 22 -11.28 22.25 44.34
CA LYS A 22 -11.77 20.86 44.52
C LYS A 22 -11.37 19.98 43.33
N VAL A 23 -10.44 19.05 43.59
CA VAL A 23 -10.14 17.90 42.75
C VAL A 23 -11.39 17.02 42.68
N VAL A 24 -12.05 16.98 41.52
CA VAL A 24 -13.11 16.00 41.22
C VAL A 24 -12.56 15.06 40.16
N LYS A 25 -12.27 13.82 40.57
CA LYS A 25 -11.94 12.69 39.69
C LYS A 25 -13.15 12.37 38.79
N GLY A 26 -13.29 13.09 37.69
CA GLY A 26 -14.25 12.80 36.64
C GLY A 26 -13.78 11.59 35.83
N LYS A 27 -14.43 10.43 36.01
CA LYS A 27 -14.28 9.26 35.15
C LYS A 27 -14.45 9.71 33.71
N ARG A 28 -13.39 9.61 32.90
CA ARG A 28 -13.40 9.90 31.47
C ARG A 28 -14.23 8.81 30.79
N GLN A 29 -15.55 9.02 30.78
CA GLN A 29 -16.48 8.15 30.07
C GLN A 29 -16.12 8.23 28.59
N ARG A 30 -15.48 7.16 28.08
CA ARG A 30 -15.30 6.95 26.64
C ARG A 30 -16.70 6.94 26.06
N ARG A 31 -17.12 8.06 25.46
CA ARG A 31 -18.21 8.05 24.50
C ARG A 31 -17.78 7.06 23.42
N ILE A 32 -18.47 5.93 23.36
CA ILE A 32 -18.42 5.05 22.19
C ILE A 32 -19.03 5.91 21.08
N SER A 33 -18.15 6.55 20.31
CA SER A 33 -18.54 7.20 19.08
C SER A 33 -18.89 6.08 18.12
N THR A 34 -20.18 5.84 17.92
CA THR A 34 -20.70 5.05 16.80
C THR A 34 -20.68 5.94 15.54
N GLU A 35 -19.57 6.62 15.29
CA GLU A 35 -19.24 7.15 13.97
C GLU A 35 -18.30 6.14 13.32
N LEU A 36 -18.70 5.65 12.16
CA LEU A 36 -17.87 4.83 11.31
C LEU A 36 -16.64 5.65 10.93
N SER A 37 -15.51 5.39 11.60
CA SER A 37 -14.30 6.19 11.45
C SER A 37 -13.94 6.32 9.97
N GLN A 38 -13.98 7.55 9.47
CA GLN A 38 -13.53 7.95 8.14
C GLN A 38 -11.99 7.89 8.09
N GLY A 39 -11.46 6.69 8.33
CA GLY A 39 -10.04 6.38 8.36
C GLY A 39 -9.62 5.64 7.10
N CYS A 40 -8.31 5.55 6.89
CA CYS A 40 -7.77 4.74 5.80
C CYS A 40 -8.15 3.26 5.97
N ALA A 41 -8.21 2.54 4.85
CA ALA A 41 -8.41 1.10 4.85
C ALA A 41 -7.36 0.39 5.72
N ARG A 42 -7.70 -0.78 6.27
CA ARG A 42 -6.78 -1.54 7.12
C ARG A 42 -5.45 -1.79 6.40
N GLY A 43 -4.34 -1.50 7.08
CA GLY A 43 -2.99 -1.65 6.53
C GLY A 43 -2.51 -0.47 5.67
N CYS A 44 -3.29 0.61 5.59
CA CYS A 44 -2.90 1.85 4.95
C CYS A 44 -2.63 2.94 6.01
N ASP A 45 -1.41 3.46 6.02
CA ASP A 45 -0.96 4.50 6.97
C ASP A 45 -1.32 5.92 6.46
N LEU A 46 -1.37 6.11 5.15
CA LEU A 46 -1.74 7.36 4.50
C LEU A 46 -2.58 7.09 3.25
N CYS A 47 -3.75 7.72 3.14
CA CYS A 47 -4.67 7.56 2.02
C CYS A 47 -5.22 8.91 1.55
N SER A 48 -5.81 8.90 0.35
CA SER A 48 -6.60 9.99 -0.20
C SER A 48 -7.88 9.44 -0.81
N GLU A 49 -8.91 10.27 -0.92
CA GLU A 49 -10.20 9.89 -1.49
C GLU A 49 -10.08 9.38 -2.93
N PHE A 50 -9.20 9.98 -3.74
CA PHE A 50 -9.12 9.70 -5.19
C PHE A 50 -8.05 8.68 -5.58
N ASN A 51 -6.92 8.66 -4.86
CA ASN A 51 -5.80 7.77 -5.19
C ASN A 51 -5.77 6.51 -4.31
N GLY A 52 -6.76 6.32 -3.43
CA GLY A 52 -6.75 5.24 -2.45
C GLY A 52 -5.57 5.38 -1.49
N CYS A 53 -4.87 4.27 -1.21
CA CYS A 53 -3.73 4.28 -0.33
C CYS A 53 -2.47 4.88 -0.98
N LEU A 54 -1.84 5.81 -0.28
CA LEU A 54 -0.57 6.43 -0.66
C LEU A 54 0.63 5.76 0.03
N ARG A 55 0.45 5.23 1.25
CA ARG A 55 1.49 4.52 2.00
C ARG A 55 0.91 3.34 2.77
N CYS A 56 1.39 2.15 2.46
CA CYS A 56 1.05 0.94 3.21
C CYS A 56 1.93 0.78 4.45
N SER A 57 1.42 0.06 5.44
CA SER A 57 2.21 -0.34 6.60
C SER A 57 3.44 -1.19 6.16
N PRO A 58 4.59 -1.17 6.89
CA PRO A 58 5.90 -1.64 6.40
C PRO A 58 6.00 -3.08 5.87
N LYS A 59 5.08 -3.98 6.24
CA LYS A 59 5.08 -5.39 5.81
C LYS A 59 4.24 -5.65 4.56
N LEU A 60 3.38 -4.71 4.18
CA LEU A 60 2.47 -4.85 3.04
C LEU A 60 3.12 -4.33 1.76
N PHE A 61 2.55 -4.74 0.64
CA PHE A 61 2.90 -4.28 -0.69
C PHE A 61 1.80 -3.38 -1.23
N ILE A 62 2.18 -2.25 -1.83
CA ILE A 62 1.23 -1.42 -2.56
C ILE A 62 1.08 -1.95 -4.00
N LEU A 63 -0.16 -2.21 -4.41
CA LEU A 63 -0.56 -2.48 -5.79
C LEU A 63 -1.27 -1.23 -6.33
N LEU A 64 -0.89 -0.79 -7.52
CA LEU A 64 -1.60 0.27 -8.23
C LEU A 64 -2.59 -0.36 -9.21
N GLU A 65 -3.87 -0.37 -8.84
CA GLU A 65 -4.94 -0.86 -9.69
C GLU A 65 -5.44 0.26 -10.60
N ARG A 66 -5.60 -0.05 -11.89
CA ARG A 66 -6.05 0.91 -12.90
C ARG A 66 -7.49 0.57 -13.31
N ASN A 67 -8.40 1.49 -13.04
CA ASN A 67 -9.79 1.44 -13.47
C ASN A 67 -10.01 2.66 -14.40
N ASP A 68 -9.92 2.41 -15.71
CA ASP A 68 -9.95 3.42 -16.77
C ASP A 68 -8.87 4.51 -16.63
N ILE A 69 -9.30 5.72 -16.26
CA ILE A 69 -8.46 6.91 -16.07
C ILE A 69 -7.94 6.97 -14.64
N ARG A 70 -8.59 6.28 -13.70
CA ARG A 70 -8.23 6.30 -12.28
C ARG A 70 -7.16 5.24 -11.99
N GLN A 71 -6.24 5.60 -11.10
CA GLN A 71 -5.27 4.68 -10.53
C GLN A 71 -5.34 4.80 -9.02
N ILE A 72 -5.62 3.67 -8.35
CA ILE A 72 -5.77 3.62 -6.90
C ILE A 72 -4.73 2.68 -6.28
N GLY A 73 -4.19 3.08 -5.12
CA GLY A 73 -3.29 2.25 -4.34
C GLY A 73 -4.04 1.35 -3.37
N ILE A 74 -3.70 0.06 -3.39
CA ILE A 74 -4.28 -0.98 -2.53
C ILE A 74 -3.14 -1.68 -1.80
N CYS A 75 -3.28 -1.91 -0.49
CA CYS A 75 -2.28 -2.60 0.32
C CYS A 75 -2.61 -4.08 0.43
N LEU A 76 -1.66 -4.95 0.07
CA LEU A 76 -1.81 -6.40 0.08
C LEU A 76 -0.70 -7.08 0.88
N PRO A 77 -0.97 -8.20 1.56
CA PRO A 77 0.06 -8.98 2.24
C PRO A 77 1.00 -9.71 1.26
N SER A 78 0.49 -10.07 0.08
CA SER A 78 1.20 -10.73 -1.01
C SER A 78 0.70 -10.20 -2.35
N CYS A 79 1.58 -10.17 -3.35
CA CYS A 79 1.20 -9.72 -4.70
C CYS A 79 0.34 -10.77 -5.42
N PRO A 80 -0.64 -10.33 -6.22
CA PRO A 80 -1.51 -11.24 -6.97
C PRO A 80 -0.76 -11.91 -8.13
N LEU A 81 -1.41 -12.92 -8.75
CA LEU A 81 -0.87 -13.61 -9.93
C LEU A 81 -0.53 -12.62 -11.06
N GLY A 82 0.57 -12.88 -11.75
CA GLY A 82 1.11 -11.96 -12.76
C GLY A 82 1.82 -10.72 -12.20
N TYR A 83 2.02 -10.63 -10.88
CA TYR A 83 2.83 -9.61 -10.22
C TYR A 83 3.88 -10.24 -9.32
N PHE A 84 5.03 -9.59 -9.20
CA PHE A 84 6.06 -9.94 -8.22
C PHE A 84 6.23 -8.82 -7.19
N GLY A 85 6.58 -9.21 -5.96
CA GLY A 85 6.84 -8.27 -4.87
C GLY A 85 8.26 -7.69 -4.97
N LEU A 86 8.36 -6.37 -5.05
CA LEU A 86 9.63 -5.64 -4.98
C LEU A 86 9.72 -4.93 -3.63
N ARG A 87 10.73 -5.26 -2.83
CA ARG A 87 11.01 -4.59 -1.55
C ARG A 87 12.04 -3.50 -1.77
N ASN A 88 11.66 -2.25 -1.51
CA ASN A 88 12.56 -1.10 -1.54
C ASN A 88 12.65 -0.47 -0.15
N THR A 89 13.64 0.39 0.06
CA THR A 89 13.81 1.18 1.29
C THR A 89 12.59 2.03 1.62
N ASP A 90 11.92 2.55 0.58
CA ASP A 90 10.83 3.51 0.76
C ASP A 90 9.48 2.81 0.98
N MET A 91 9.16 1.83 0.14
CA MET A 91 7.94 1.02 0.22
C MET A 91 8.04 -0.27 -0.60
N ASN A 92 7.34 -1.32 -0.19
CA ASN A 92 7.22 -2.53 -0.98
C ASN A 92 6.11 -2.36 -2.04
N LYS A 93 6.36 -2.80 -3.28
CA LYS A 93 5.46 -2.61 -4.43
C LYS A 93 5.16 -3.94 -5.11
N CYS A 94 3.95 -4.11 -5.61
CA CYS A 94 3.63 -5.17 -6.56
C CYS A 94 3.89 -4.67 -7.98
N ILE A 95 4.78 -5.36 -8.70
CA ILE A 95 5.18 -4.98 -10.06
C ILE A 95 4.69 -6.04 -11.04
N LYS A 96 3.99 -5.62 -12.09
CA LYS A 96 3.47 -6.52 -13.12
C LYS A 96 4.62 -7.25 -13.83
N CYS A 97 4.49 -8.56 -13.99
CA CYS A 97 5.39 -9.37 -14.80
C CYS A 97 5.34 -8.87 -16.26
N LYS A 98 6.51 -8.65 -16.86
CA LYS A 98 6.65 -8.22 -18.25
C LYS A 98 7.32 -9.27 -19.14
N ILE A 99 7.59 -10.45 -18.59
CA ILE A 99 8.20 -11.56 -19.32
C ILE A 99 7.12 -12.18 -20.21
N GLU A 100 7.43 -12.35 -21.49
CA GLU A 100 6.52 -12.96 -22.46
C GLU A 100 6.17 -14.40 -22.05
N ASN A 101 4.91 -14.80 -22.23
CA ASN A 101 4.40 -16.14 -21.93
C ASN A 101 4.63 -16.63 -20.49
N CYS A 102 4.85 -15.71 -19.55
CA CYS A 102 5.04 -16.00 -18.14
C CYS A 102 3.73 -15.85 -17.35
N GLU A 103 3.39 -16.85 -16.55
CA GLU A 103 2.23 -16.84 -15.64
C GLU A 103 2.61 -16.22 -14.28
N SER A 104 3.77 -16.60 -13.75
CA SER A 104 4.31 -16.07 -12.48
C SER A 104 5.80 -15.80 -12.61
N CYS A 105 6.24 -14.64 -12.11
CA CYS A 105 7.63 -14.23 -12.13
C CYS A 105 8.15 -13.92 -10.73
N PHE A 106 9.43 -14.19 -10.50
CA PHE A 106 10.14 -13.83 -9.26
C PHE A 106 10.69 -12.40 -9.34
N SER A 107 11.15 -12.00 -10.52
CA SER A 107 11.68 -10.68 -10.78
C SER A 107 11.29 -10.21 -12.18
N ARG A 108 11.71 -9.00 -12.55
CA ARG A 108 11.47 -8.44 -13.89
C ARG A 108 11.97 -9.35 -15.02
N ASN A 109 13.02 -10.12 -14.79
CA ASN A 109 13.72 -10.91 -15.81
C ASN A 109 13.72 -12.42 -15.52
N PHE A 110 13.04 -12.86 -14.46
CA PHE A 110 13.04 -14.26 -14.06
C PHE A 110 11.61 -14.77 -13.85
N CYS A 111 11.16 -15.61 -14.77
CA CYS A 111 9.91 -16.34 -14.69
C CYS A 111 10.08 -17.58 -13.83
N THR A 112 9.10 -17.87 -12.97
CA THR A 112 9.06 -19.10 -12.16
C THR A 112 8.05 -20.10 -12.69
N LYS A 113 7.03 -19.64 -13.43
CA LYS A 113 6.04 -20.50 -14.06
C LYS A 113 5.63 -19.92 -15.41
N CYS A 114 5.87 -20.69 -16.46
CA CYS A 114 5.40 -20.37 -17.80
C CYS A 114 3.92 -20.70 -17.97
N LYS A 115 3.26 -20.07 -18.94
CA LYS A 115 1.92 -20.48 -19.36
C LYS A 115 1.94 -21.94 -19.85
N GLU A 116 0.78 -22.58 -19.83
CA GLU A 116 0.62 -23.96 -20.25
C GLU A 116 1.16 -24.22 -21.65
N GLY A 117 1.86 -25.35 -21.82
CA GLY A 117 2.44 -25.76 -23.10
C GLY A 117 3.78 -25.12 -23.45
N LEU A 118 4.35 -24.28 -22.59
CA LEU A 118 5.71 -23.73 -22.75
C LEU A 118 6.69 -24.32 -21.74
N TYR A 119 7.96 -24.37 -22.14
CA TYR A 119 9.06 -24.85 -21.31
C TYR A 119 9.80 -23.70 -20.65
N LEU A 120 10.07 -23.84 -19.35
CA LEU A 120 10.88 -22.92 -18.57
C LEU A 120 12.37 -23.22 -18.75
N HIS A 121 13.14 -22.22 -19.17
CA HIS A 121 14.59 -22.30 -19.23
C HIS A 121 15.24 -20.98 -18.77
N LYS A 122 16.06 -21.06 -17.72
CA LYS A 122 16.82 -19.91 -17.16
C LYS A 122 15.95 -18.66 -16.94
N GLY A 123 14.74 -18.85 -16.41
CA GLY A 123 13.80 -17.76 -16.11
C GLY A 123 13.05 -17.20 -17.32
N ARG A 124 13.07 -17.86 -18.48
CA ARG A 124 12.29 -17.50 -19.67
C ARG A 124 11.49 -18.69 -20.20
N CYS A 125 10.45 -18.38 -20.97
CA CYS A 125 9.50 -19.35 -21.49
C CYS A 125 9.68 -19.54 -22.99
N TYR A 126 9.75 -20.79 -23.44
CA TYR A 126 9.98 -21.17 -24.83
C TYR A 126 8.99 -22.22 -25.29
N VAL A 127 8.67 -22.24 -26.59
CA VAL A 127 7.81 -23.27 -27.18
C VAL A 127 8.51 -24.63 -27.22
N THR A 128 9.83 -24.63 -27.42
CA THR A 128 10.70 -25.81 -27.39
C THR A 128 11.96 -25.50 -26.59
N CYS A 129 12.60 -26.52 -26.02
CA CYS A 129 13.84 -26.31 -25.30
C CYS A 129 14.96 -25.83 -26.24
N PRO A 130 15.79 -24.86 -25.79
CA PRO A 130 16.96 -24.41 -26.56
C PRO A 130 17.95 -25.54 -26.86
N GLU A 131 18.82 -25.31 -27.84
CA GLU A 131 19.85 -26.28 -28.24
C GLU A 131 20.70 -26.75 -27.04
N GLY A 132 20.95 -28.06 -26.98
CA GLY A 132 21.70 -28.67 -25.89
C GLY A 132 20.88 -28.90 -24.60
N TYR A 133 19.57 -28.68 -24.62
CA TYR A 133 18.65 -28.97 -23.53
C TYR A 133 17.48 -29.82 -24.02
N SER A 134 16.93 -30.65 -23.14
CA SER A 134 15.70 -31.41 -23.37
C SER A 134 14.71 -31.15 -22.23
N ALA A 135 13.43 -31.36 -22.50
CA ALA A 135 12.43 -31.35 -21.45
C ALA A 135 12.73 -32.50 -20.49
N ALA A 136 12.86 -32.22 -19.19
CA ALA A 136 13.01 -33.31 -18.23
C ALA A 136 11.69 -34.10 -18.17
N ASN A 137 11.78 -35.43 -18.18
CA ASN A 137 10.62 -36.33 -18.31
C ASN A 137 9.44 -35.92 -17.41
N GLY A 138 8.32 -35.52 -18.03
CA GLY A 138 7.08 -35.14 -17.34
C GLY A 138 7.05 -33.74 -16.73
N THR A 139 8.09 -32.92 -16.94
CA THR A 139 8.15 -31.54 -16.44
C THR A 139 8.17 -30.53 -17.60
N MET A 140 7.63 -29.34 -17.36
CA MET A 140 7.73 -28.19 -18.29
C MET A 140 9.04 -27.41 -18.07
N GLU A 141 10.14 -28.09 -17.76
CA GLU A 141 11.45 -27.48 -17.50
C GLU A 141 12.52 -28.05 -18.42
N CYS A 142 13.39 -27.19 -18.95
CA CYS A 142 14.51 -27.58 -19.80
C CYS A 142 15.75 -27.87 -18.97
N SER A 143 16.21 -29.12 -18.97
CA SER A 143 17.45 -29.57 -18.32
C SER A 143 18.50 -29.99 -19.36
N SER A 144 19.78 -29.90 -18.99
CA SER A 144 20.84 -30.40 -19.85
C SER A 144 20.72 -31.93 -19.91
N PRO A 145 20.99 -32.56 -21.06
CA PRO A 145 21.09 -34.02 -21.12
C PRO A 145 22.13 -34.44 -20.09
N GLY A 146 21.72 -35.30 -19.16
CA GLY A 146 22.62 -35.85 -18.14
C GLY A 146 23.83 -36.47 -18.83
N LYS A 147 25.03 -36.12 -18.37
CA LYS A 147 26.21 -36.92 -18.65
C LYS A 147 26.10 -38.26 -17.94
#